data_AF-A0A3C1W530-F1
#
_entry.id   AF-A0A3C1W530-F1
#
_cell.length_a   1.000
_cell.length_b   1.000
_cell.length_c   1.000
_cell.angle_alpha   90.00
_cell.angle_beta   90.00
_cell.angle_gamma   90.00
#
_symmetry.space_group_name_H-M   'P 1'
#
loop_
_entity.id
_entity.type
_entity.pdbx_description
1 polymer ?
#
loop_
_entity_poly.entity_id
_entity_poly.type
_entity_poly.pdbx_seq_one_letter_code
_entity_poly.pdbx_strand_id
1 'polypeptide(L)' 'MDIQIATLCDFAADYGNGKMVINGTFDALRATKLPVVHPHCSLAMRICVLPEDSGDHRMTINIIDEDG' A
#
# COMPACT_ATOMS: atom_id res chain seq x y z
N MET A 1 -15.74 -7.59 -1.81
CA MET A 1 -14.52 -7.07 -1.17
C MET A 1 -14.27 -5.71 -1.76
N ASP A 2 -14.00 -4.71 -0.94
CA ASP A 2 -13.73 -3.34 -1.40
C ASP A 2 -12.39 -2.83 -0.88
N ILE A 3 -11.55 -2.29 -1.77
CA ILE A 3 -10.28 -1.67 -1.40
C ILE A 3 -10.54 -0.21 -1.09
N GLN A 4 -10.53 0.14 0.19
CA GLN A 4 -10.79 1.51 0.64
C GLN A 4 -9.55 2.39 0.53
N ILE A 5 -8.36 1.79 0.74
CA ILE A 5 -7.06 2.46 0.64
C ILE A 5 -6.05 1.47 0.05
N ALA A 6 -5.25 1.93 -0.91
CA ALA A 6 -4.04 1.27 -1.38
C ALA A 6 -3.06 2.36 -1.84
N THR A 7 -2.00 2.59 -1.06
CA THR A 7 -1.05 3.68 -1.33
C THR A 7 0.35 3.37 -0.85
N LEU A 8 1.35 3.97 -1.49
CA LEU A 8 2.71 4.00 -0.99
C LEU A 8 2.89 5.19 -0.06
N CYS A 9 3.60 4.97 1.04
CA CYS A 9 3.87 5.99 2.04
C CYS A 9 5.18 5.74 2.78
N ASP A 10 5.71 6.77 3.45
CA ASP A 10 6.90 6.61 4.28
C ASP A 10 6.62 5.70 5.49
N PHE A 11 5.43 5.79 6.10
CA PHE A 11 5.07 5.02 7.29
C PHE A 11 3.58 4.68 7.35
N ALA A 12 3.27 3.44 7.71
CA ALA A 12 1.91 3.01 8.04
C ALA A 12 1.88 2.10 9.27
N ALA A 13 0.89 2.29 10.13
CA ALA A 13 0.66 1.45 11.31
C ALA A 13 -0.83 1.35 11.65
N ASP A 14 -1.23 0.21 12.19
CA ASP A 14 -2.52 0.03 12.84
C ASP A 14 -2.31 0.08 14.36
N TYR A 15 -2.90 1.08 15.02
CA TYR A 15 -2.84 1.24 16.47
C TYR A 15 -4.03 0.59 17.21
N GLY A 16 -4.80 -0.25 16.53
CA GLY A 16 -5.97 -0.94 17.06
C GLY A 16 -7.28 -0.18 16.81
N ASN A 17 -8.41 -0.87 17.07
CA ASN A 17 -9.77 -0.35 16.84
C ASN A 17 -10.05 0.10 15.40
N GLY A 18 -9.34 -0.47 14.41
CA GLY A 18 -9.52 -0.14 12.99
C GLY A 18 -9.02 1.25 12.60
N LYS A 19 -8.12 1.84 13.42
CA LYS A 19 -7.49 3.14 13.15
C LYS A 19 -6.10 2.94 12.55
N MET A 20 -6.05 3.03 11.23
CA MET A 20 -4.81 3.07 10.48
C MET A 20 -4.26 4.50 10.43
N VAL A 21 -2.97 4.65 10.76
CA VAL A 21 -2.20 5.87 10.55
C VAL A 21 -1.34 5.69 9.32
N ILE A 22 -1.41 6.65 8.40
CA ILE A 22 -0.61 6.72 7.18
C ILE A 22 0.09 8.07 7.19
N ASN A 23 1.40 8.08 7.02
CA ASN A 23 2.21 9.28 7.00
C ASN A 23 3.09 9.31 5.75
N GLY A 24 3.15 10.49 5.11
CA GLY A 24 3.99 10.73 3.94
C GLY A 24 3.59 9.88 2.74
N THR A 25 2.34 9.97 2.27
CA THR A 25 1.92 9.31 1.01
C THR A 25 2.58 9.97 -0.19
N PHE A 26 2.97 9.17 -1.19
CA PHE A 26 3.61 9.66 -2.40
C PHE A 26 3.20 8.86 -3.64
N ASP A 27 3.26 9.52 -4.80
CA ASP A 27 3.01 8.97 -6.13
C ASP A 27 4.29 8.85 -6.98
N ALA A 28 5.37 9.53 -6.58
CA ALA A 28 6.66 9.50 -7.26
C ALA A 28 7.83 9.66 -6.27
N LEU A 29 8.95 9.01 -6.58
CA LEU A 29 10.22 9.22 -5.87
C LEU A 29 11.00 10.34 -6.55
N ARG A 30 11.35 11.39 -5.80
CA ARG A 30 12.24 12.45 -6.28
C ARG A 30 13.69 12.05 -6.03
N ALA A 31 14.44 11.78 -7.10
CA ALA A 31 15.86 11.45 -7.04
C ALA A 31 16.67 12.34 -7.99
N THR A 32 17.89 12.71 -7.57
CA THR A 32 18.83 13.47 -8.41
C THR A 32 19.70 12.58 -9.29
N LYS A 33 19.79 11.28 -8.97
CA LYS A 33 20.53 10.26 -9.74
C LYS A 33 19.90 8.88 -9.52
N LEU A 34 20.04 8.00 -10.50
CA LEU A 34 19.59 6.61 -10.44
C LEU A 34 20.80 5.65 -10.47
N PRO A 35 20.72 4.47 -9.80
CA PRO A 35 19.59 3.97 -9.02
C PRO A 35 19.41 4.73 -7.69
N VAL A 36 18.17 4.82 -7.22
CA VAL A 36 17.82 5.42 -5.93
C VAL A 36 17.35 4.35 -4.96
N VAL A 37 17.78 4.45 -3.71
CA VAL A 37 17.24 3.68 -2.59
C VAL A 37 16.43 4.64 -1.74
N HIS A 38 15.11 4.49 -1.74
CA HIS A 38 14.22 5.30 -0.89
C HIS A 38 14.29 4.77 0.55
N PRO A 39 14.58 5.59 1.56
CA PRO A 39 14.82 5.12 2.92
C PRO A 39 13.58 4.49 3.59
N HIS A 40 12.37 4.94 3.22
CA HIS A 40 11.13 4.49 3.85
C HIS A 40 10.03 4.30 2.81
N CYS A 41 9.70 3.05 2.46
CA CYS A 41 8.64 2.74 1.50
C CYS A 41 7.74 1.64 2.08
N SER A 42 6.54 2.02 2.50
CA SER A 42 5.50 1.14 3.03
C SER A 42 4.31 1.10 2.08
N LEU A 43 3.76 -0.10 1.85
CA LEU A 43 2.48 -0.28 1.18
C LEU A 43 1.35 -0.32 2.22
N ALA A 44 0.54 0.73 2.29
CA ALA A 44 -0.60 0.82 3.19
C ALA A 44 -1.88 0.37 2.47
N MET A 45 -2.58 -0.62 3.03
CA MET A 45 -3.80 -1.17 2.44
C MET A 45 -4.90 -1.36 3.46
N ARG A 46 -6.10 -0.86 3.14
CA ARG A 46 -7.32 -1.07 3.93
C ARG A 46 -8.35 -1.75 3.06
N ILE A 47 -8.72 -2.96 3.45
CA ILE A 47 -9.65 -3.80 2.69
C ILE A 47 -10.87 -4.07 3.56
N CYS A 48 -12.06 -3.79 3.00
CA CYS A 48 -13.34 -4.12 3.61
C CYS A 48 -13.83 -5.46 3.07
N VAL A 49 -14.10 -6.39 3.99
CA VAL A 49 -14.63 -7.73 3.69
C VAL A 49 -15.96 -7.87 4.42
N LEU A 50 -17.02 -8.14 3.68
CA LEU A 50 -18.37 -8.36 4.21
C LEU A 50 -18.68 -9.86 4.31
N PRO A 51 -19.71 -10.28 5.04
CA PRO A 51 -20.11 -11.69 5.11
C PRO A 51 -20.42 -12.32 3.74
N GLU A 52 -20.94 -11.53 2.80
CA GLU A 52 -21.20 -11.92 1.41
C GLU A 52 -19.92 -12.17 0.59
N ASP A 53 -18.77 -11.69 1.07
CA ASP A 53 -17.47 -11.95 0.49
C ASP A 53 -16.84 -13.25 1.01
N SER A 54 -17.62 -14.20 1.54
CA SER A 54 -17.09 -15.47 2.03
C SER A 54 -16.42 -16.28 0.91
N GLY A 55 -15.28 -16.90 1.19
CA GLY A 55 -14.54 -17.76 0.25
C GLY A 55 -13.06 -17.43 0.20
N ASP A 56 -12.35 -18.10 -0.70
CA ASP A 56 -10.92 -17.88 -0.90
C ASP A 56 -10.66 -16.64 -1.76
N HIS A 57 -9.83 -15.73 -1.24
CA HIS A 57 -9.40 -14.51 -1.95
C HIS A 57 -7.90 -14.55 -2.19
N ARG A 58 -7.50 -14.40 -3.45
CA ARG A 58 -6.08 -14.30 -3.81
C ARG A 58 -5.70 -12.83 -3.96
N MET A 59 -4.82 -12.37 -3.09
CA MET A 59 -4.16 -11.07 -3.22
C MET A 59 -2.77 -11.23 -3.81
N THR A 60 -2.38 -10.35 -4.74
CA THR A 60 -1.05 -10.35 -5.34
C THR A 60 -0.54 -8.92 -5.42
N ILE A 61 0.72 -8.72 -5.05
CA ILE A 61 1.42 -7.44 -5.19
C ILE A 61 2.53 -7.66 -6.20
N ASN A 62 2.45 -6.94 -7.33
CA ASN A 62 3.45 -6.99 -8.37
C ASN A 62 4.17 -5.64 -8.42
N ILE A 63 5.49 -5.67 -8.43
CA ILE A 63 6.32 -4.49 -8.71
C ILE A 63 6.82 -4.71 -10.14
N ILE A 64 6.31 -3.89 -11.05
CA ILE A 64 6.58 -3.95 -12.49
C ILE A 64 7.28 -2.66 -12.91
N ASP A 65 8.04 -2.72 -14.00
CA ASP A 65 8.59 -1.54 -14.64
C ASP A 65 7.64 -1.03 -15.74
N GLU A 66 8.13 -0.20 -16.65
CA GLU A 66 7.34 0.34 -17.76
C GLU A 66 6.87 -0.75 -18.74
N ASP A 67 7.56 -1.88 -18.81
CA ASP A 67 7.30 -2.96 -19.78
C ASP A 67 6.21 -3.95 -19.31
N GLY A 68 5.79 -3.87 -18.04
CA GLY A 68 4.70 -4.67 -17.45
C GLY A 68 5.14 -5.99 -16.84
#